data_AF-A0A0Q6RIN0-F1
#
_entry.id   AF-A0A0Q6RIN0-F1
#
_cell.length_a   1.000
_cell.length_b   1.000
_cell.length_c   1.000
_cell.angle_alpha   90.00
_cell.angle_beta   90.00
_cell.angle_gamma   90.00
#
_symmetry.space_group_name_H-M   'P 1'
#
loop_
_entity.id
_entity.type
_entity.pdbx_description
1 polymer ?
#
loop_
_entity_poly.entity_id
_entity_poly.type
_entity_poly.pdbx_seq_one_letter_code
_entity_poly.pdbx_strand_id
1 'polypeptide(L)' 'MDASEPQSGTTETGTTHDRALCPLCAHPMSEHRIDHSGRDGILHCPVDHLPEPDDRRPLNELGMTRSD' A
#
# COMPACT_ATOMS: atom_id res chain seq x y z
N MET A 1 -6.25 -45.80 -16.17
CA MET A 1 -6.90 -45.97 -14.85
C MET A 1 -5.97 -45.29 -13.85
N ASP A 2 -5.82 -43.97 -13.92
CA ASP A 2 -6.77 -42.90 -13.55
C ASP A 2 -7.03 -42.86 -12.04
N ALA A 3 -6.40 -41.88 -11.39
CA ALA A 3 -6.94 -41.02 -10.32
C ALA A 3 -5.76 -40.35 -9.58
N SER A 4 -5.15 -39.33 -10.20
CA SER A 4 -4.38 -38.34 -9.42
C SER A 4 -5.41 -37.45 -8.73
N GLU A 5 -5.51 -37.59 -7.41
CA GLU A 5 -6.43 -36.84 -6.56
C GLU A 5 -6.35 -35.33 -6.83
N PRO A 6 -7.49 -34.62 -6.90
CA PRO A 6 -7.49 -33.18 -6.99
C PRO A 6 -7.00 -32.63 -5.64
N GLN A 7 -5.90 -31.88 -5.66
CA GLN A 7 -5.53 -31.03 -4.54
C GLN A 7 -6.66 -30.01 -4.35
N SER A 8 -7.58 -30.30 -3.42
CA SER A 8 -8.58 -29.37 -2.93
C SER A 8 -7.86 -28.17 -2.35
N GLY A 9 -7.72 -27.11 -3.17
CA GLY A 9 -7.29 -25.81 -2.70
C GLY A 9 -8.23 -25.39 -1.59
N THR A 10 -7.71 -25.36 -0.37
CA THR A 10 -8.34 -24.66 0.75
C THR A 10 -8.60 -23.24 0.29
N THR A 11 -9.88 -22.89 0.15
CA THR A 11 -10.30 -21.51 -0.03
C THR A 11 -9.80 -20.74 1.17
N GLU A 12 -8.73 -19.97 0.97
CA GLU A 12 -8.28 -18.97 1.92
C GLU A 12 -9.48 -18.04 2.14
N THR A 13 -10.09 -18.19 3.32
CA THR A 13 -11.14 -17.31 3.80
C THR A 13 -10.64 -15.88 3.62
N GLY A 14 -11.23 -15.16 2.67
CA GLY A 14 -10.88 -13.79 2.37
C GLY A 14 -10.95 -12.95 3.64
N THR A 15 -9.78 -12.63 4.19
CA THR A 15 -9.64 -11.57 5.19
C THR A 15 -10.34 -10.35 4.62
N THR A 16 -11.32 -9.83 5.34
CA THR A 16 -12.08 -8.65 4.97
C THR A 16 -11.13 -7.45 4.83
N HIS A 17 -10.64 -7.22 3.61
CA HIS A 17 -9.81 -6.05 3.24
C HIS A 17 -10.51 -4.72 3.55
N ASP A 18 -11.82 -4.73 3.73
CA ASP A 18 -12.65 -3.60 4.15
C ASP A 18 -12.25 -2.99 5.50
N ARG A 19 -11.51 -3.72 6.34
CA ARG A 19 -11.06 -3.21 7.65
C ARG A 19 -9.59 -2.76 7.67
N ALA A 20 -8.90 -2.83 6.54
CA ALA A 20 -7.52 -2.35 6.45
C ALA A 20 -7.50 -0.80 6.46
N LEU A 21 -6.68 -0.23 7.34
CA LEU A 21 -6.41 1.20 7.38
C LEU A 21 -5.23 1.52 6.47
N CYS A 22 -5.31 2.65 5.76
CA CYS A 22 -4.18 3.17 5.00
C CYS A 22 -3.01 3.48 5.93
N PRO A 23 -1.78 2.98 5.66
CA PRO A 23 -0.62 3.25 6.51
C PRO A 23 -0.13 4.70 6.45
N LEU A 24 -0.62 5.49 5.47
CA LEU A 24 -0.22 6.88 5.28
C LEU A 24 -1.18 7.85 5.96
N CYS A 25 -2.50 7.70 5.72
CA CYS A 25 -3.50 8.64 6.23
C CYS A 25 -4.39 8.07 7.34
N ALA A 26 -4.28 6.77 7.65
CA ALA A 26 -5.12 6.06 8.62
C ALA A 26 -6.63 6.01 8.30
N HIS A 27 -7.07 6.46 7.12
CA HIS A 27 -8.43 6.26 6.64
C HIS A 27 -8.65 4.81 6.15
N PRO A 28 -9.90 4.30 6.18
CA PRO A 28 -10.24 3.01 5.57
C PRO A 28 -9.75 2.90 4.12
N MET A 29 -9.21 1.73 3.74
CA MET A 29 -8.82 1.47 2.35
C MET A 29 -10.01 1.51 1.38
N SER A 30 -11.24 1.31 1.87
CA SER A 30 -12.47 1.46 1.09
C SER A 30 -12.74 2.89 0.62
N GLU A 31 -12.15 3.91 1.25
CA GLU A 31 -12.23 5.32 0.82
C GLU A 31 -11.22 5.65 -0.29
N HIS A 32 -10.29 4.75 -0.61
CA HIS A 32 -9.28 4.98 -1.64
C HIS A 32 -9.78 4.56 -3.02
N ARG A 33 -9.26 5.21 -4.06
CA ARG A 33 -9.52 4.84 -5.46
C ARG A 33 -8.31 4.14 -6.05
N ILE A 34 -8.50 2.95 -6.62
CA ILE A 34 -7.47 2.29 -7.42
C ILE A 34 -7.76 2.58 -8.90
N ASP A 35 -6.85 3.27 -9.59
CA ASP A 35 -6.89 3.46 -11.03
C ASP A 35 -6.19 2.32 -11.74
N HIS A 36 -6.91 1.67 -12.66
CA HIS A 36 -6.43 0.56 -13.49
C HIS A 36 -6.37 0.94 -14.98
N SER A 37 -6.31 2.24 -15.31
CA SER A 37 -6.23 2.74 -16.69
C SER A 37 -4.91 2.39 -17.39
N GLY A 38 -3.84 2.19 -16.61
CA GLY A 38 -2.51 1.82 -17.08
C GLY A 38 -2.21 0.32 -16.96
N ARG A 39 -0.94 -0.05 -17.21
CA ARG A 39 -0.45 -1.41 -16.94
C ARG A 39 -0.33 -1.69 -15.44
N ASP A 40 -0.03 -0.66 -14.67
CA ASP A 40 0.10 -0.71 -13.22
C ASP A 40 -1.15 -0.13 -12.55
N GLY A 41 -1.55 -0.72 -11.42
CA GLY A 41 -2.61 -0.18 -10.58
C GLY A 41 -2.07 0.98 -9.73
N ILE A 42 -2.68 2.15 -9.85
CA ILE A 42 -2.31 3.34 -9.07
C ILE A 42 -3.31 3.54 -7.93
N LEU A 43 -2.85 3.48 -6.68
CA LEU A 43 -3.68 3.72 -5.50
C LEU A 43 -3.67 5.22 -5.15
N HIS A 44 -4.83 5.86 -5.18
CA HIS A 44 -5.02 7.26 -4.80
C HIS A 44 -5.54 7.38 -3.37
N CYS A 45 -4.77 8.08 -2.52
CA CYS A 45 -5.18 8.49 -1.18
C CYS A 45 -6.26 9.58 -1.26
N PRO A 46 -7.35 9.52 -0.46
CA PRO A 46 -8.40 10.54 -0.46
C PRO A 46 -8.00 11.83 0.28
N VAL A 47 -6.92 11.80 1.05
CA VAL A 47 -6.42 12.96 1.81
C VAL A 47 -5.33 13.65 1.01
N ASP A 48 -5.36 14.99 0.98
CA ASP A 48 -4.29 15.78 0.39
C ASP A 48 -2.94 15.47 1.04
N HIS A 49 -1.90 15.40 0.22
CA HIS A 49 -0.55 15.22 0.73
C HIS A 49 -0.13 16.48 1.50
N LEU A 50 0.41 16.27 2.71
CA LEU A 50 1.10 17.34 3.41
C LEU A 50 2.31 17.76 2.57
N PRO A 51 2.58 19.07 2.43
CA PRO A 51 3.80 19.50 1.80
C PRO A 51 4.99 18.91 2.55
N GLU A 52 5.98 18.42 1.81
CA GLU A 52 7.25 17.99 2.39
C GLU A 52 7.80 19.16 3.24
N PRO A 53 8.24 18.89 4.49
CA PRO A 53 8.93 19.90 5.27
C PRO A 53 10.12 20.43 4.46
N ASP A 54 10.25 21.76 4.36
CA ASP A 54 11.43 22.38 3.74
C ASP A 54 12.64 22.22 4.66
N ASP A 55 13.16 20.99 4.69
CA ASP A 55 14.28 20.61 5.52
C ASP A 55 15.59 20.85 4.77
N ARG A 56 16.06 22.11 4.84
CA ARG A 56 17.30 22.55 4.20
C ARG A 56 18.56 22.11 4.96
N ARG A 57 18.44 21.23 5.94
CA ARG A 57 19.61 20.75 6.69
C ARG A 57 20.55 19.98 5.76
N PRO A 58 21.88 20.12 5.93
CA PRO A 58 22.83 19.34 5.16
C PRO A 58 22.55 17.84 5.33
N LEU A 59 22.42 17.15 4.21
CA LEU A 59 22.29 15.70 4.20
C LEU A 59 23.67 15.06 4.40
N ASN A 60 23.70 13.88 5.03
CA ASN A 60 24.88 13.02 5.04
C ASN A 60 24.98 12.18 3.75
N GLU A 61 26.00 11.34 3.65
CA GLU A 61 26.23 10.47 2.48
C GLU A 61 25.10 9.45 2.21
N LEU A 62 24.24 9.22 3.21
CA LEU A 62 23.07 8.35 3.13
C LEU A 62 21.78 9.11 2.80
N GLY A 63 21.85 10.41 2.54
CA GLY A 63 20.68 11.24 2.25
C GLY A 63 19.79 11.53 3.47
N MET A 64 20.27 11.27 4.69
CA MET A 64 19.55 11.60 5.92
C MET A 64 19.98 12.99 6.41
N THR A 65 19.08 13.70 7.09
CA THR A 65 19.40 14.95 7.78
C THR A 65 20.51 14.69 8.80
N ARG A 66 21.60 15.46 8.77
CA ARG A 66 22.63 15.36 9.81
C ARG A 66 22.01 15.73 11.16
N SER A 67 22.00 14.79 12.08
CA SER A 67 21.89 15.10 13.51
C SER A 67 23.18 15.79 13.93
N ASP A 68 23.08 16.91 14.64
CA ASP A 68 24.22 17.58 15.29
C ASP A 68 24.99 16.64 16.23
#